data_AF-A0A220S3I4-F1
#
_entry.id   AF-A0A220S3I4-F1
#
_cell.length_a   1.000
_cell.length_b   1.000
_cell.length_c   1.000
_cell.angle_alpha   90.00
_cell.angle_beta   90.00
_cell.angle_gamma   90.00
#
_symmetry.space_group_name_H-M   'P 1'
#
loop_
_entity.id
_entity.type
_entity.pdbx_description
1 polymer ?
#
loop_
_entity_poly.entity_id
_entity_poly.type
_entity_poly.pdbx_seq_one_letter_code
_entity_poly.pdbx_strand_id
1 'polypeptide(L)'
;MNGLNTAYNNQFLPFIFLLLLLGFTVQSFMEEFLLRALIQEQITMKFGVLMGILGNSLIFAIGHLNNPNASILSIFNTFLIAIVFSFMFYYHDNLWIVAGFHAGWNFILGPVLGITVSGFDLPTTLLKTSFHLDKAYLNGGKYGFEASYPVTIISLIMIAIYLILVTKKQQNDTL
;
A
#
# COMPACT_ATOMS: atom_id res chain seq x y z
N MET A 1 -3.30 -27.57 -3.75
CA MET A 1 -3.00 -27.16 -2.35
C MET A 1 -2.31 -25.82 -2.40
N ASN A 2 -2.92 -24.86 -1.72
CA ASN A 2 -2.87 -23.42 -2.01
C ASN A 2 -1.47 -22.88 -1.71
N GLY A 3 -0.99 -21.86 -2.43
CA GLY A 3 0.41 -21.37 -2.31
C GLY A 3 0.79 -20.73 -0.97
N LEU A 4 0.03 -21.00 0.09
CA LEU A 4 0.08 -20.45 1.43
C LEU A 4 -0.20 -21.56 2.43
N ASN A 5 0.54 -21.57 3.52
CA ASN A 5 0.21 -22.32 4.72
C ASN A 5 0.13 -21.32 5.88
N THR A 6 -0.97 -21.35 6.62
CA THR A 6 -1.29 -20.36 7.65
C THR A 6 -1.70 -21.08 8.92
N ALA A 7 -1.07 -20.71 10.03
CA ALA A 7 -1.35 -21.26 11.35
C ALA A 7 -1.34 -20.14 12.41
N TYR A 8 -1.95 -20.40 13.57
CA TYR A 8 -1.82 -19.51 14.72
C TYR A 8 -0.35 -19.44 15.19
N ASN A 9 0.10 -18.24 15.56
CA ASN A 9 1.45 -18.06 16.07
C ASN A 9 1.51 -18.30 17.59
N ASN A 10 2.10 -19.43 18.00
CA ASN A 10 2.27 -19.76 19.42
C ASN A 10 3.21 -18.81 20.17
N GLN A 11 3.98 -17.98 19.46
CA GLN A 11 4.87 -16.95 20.02
C GLN A 11 4.24 -15.55 19.96
N PHE A 12 2.92 -15.46 19.81
CA PHE A 12 2.20 -14.18 19.73
C PHE A 12 2.37 -13.33 20.99
N LEU A 13 2.79 -12.08 20.80
CA LEU A 13 2.99 -11.10 21.86
C LEU A 13 1.91 -10.00 21.78
N PRO A 14 0.82 -10.08 22.57
CA PRO A 14 -0.33 -9.18 22.42
C PRO A 14 0.01 -7.72 22.70
N PHE A 15 0.92 -7.45 23.65
CA PHE A 15 1.36 -6.09 23.93
C PHE A 15 2.08 -5.45 22.74
N ILE A 16 3.03 -6.17 22.12
CA ILE A 16 3.74 -5.67 20.94
C ILE A 16 2.79 -5.54 19.75
N PHE A 17 1.81 -6.44 19.61
CA PHE A 17 0.79 -6.35 18.56
C PHE A 17 -0.03 -5.05 18.66
N LEU A 18 -0.42 -4.64 19.86
CA LEU A 18 -1.09 -3.34 20.07
C LEU A 18 -0.16 -2.16 19.78
N LEU A 19 1.13 -2.26 20.12
CA LEU A 19 2.12 -1.24 19.74
C LEU A 19 2.30 -1.15 18.22
N LEU A 20 2.25 -2.27 17.50
CA LEU A 20 2.30 -2.28 16.03
C LEU A 20 1.07 -1.62 15.41
N LEU A 21 -0.12 -1.74 16.01
CA LEU A 21 -1.32 -1.02 15.55
C LEU A 21 -1.10 0.50 15.60
N LEU A 22 -0.60 1.00 16.74
CA LEU A 22 -0.27 2.41 16.90
C LEU A 22 0.88 2.82 15.97
N GLY A 23 1.90 1.96 15.85
CA GLY A 23 3.06 2.17 14.99
C GLY A 23 2.69 2.34 13.53
N PHE A 24 1.88 1.43 12.97
CA PHE A 24 1.40 1.55 11.59
C PHE A 24 0.47 2.74 11.38
N THR A 25 -0.34 3.10 12.39
CA THR A 25 -1.16 4.32 12.30
C THR A 25 -0.30 5.56 12.15
N VAL A 26 0.76 5.70 12.98
CA VAL A 26 1.68 6.84 12.90
C VAL A 26 2.54 6.79 11.64
N GLN A 27 3.09 5.63 11.30
CA GLN A 27 3.93 5.44 10.12
C GLN A 27 3.16 5.78 8.83
N SER A 28 2.00 5.19 8.61
CA SER A 28 1.19 5.45 7.42
C SER A 28 0.68 6.90 7.36
N PHE A 29 0.31 7.50 8.50
CA PHE A 29 -0.05 8.92 8.52
C PHE A 29 1.12 9.80 8.08
N MET A 30 2.32 9.57 8.60
CA MET A 30 3.50 10.38 8.27
C MET A 30 3.88 10.26 6.80
N GLU A 31 3.84 9.04 6.24
CA GLU A 31 4.10 8.84 4.81
C GLU A 31 3.06 9.54 3.94
N GLU A 32 1.76 9.33 4.20
CA GLU A 32 0.72 9.96 3.38
C GLU A 32 0.70 11.49 3.57
N PHE A 33 1.01 12.01 4.76
CA PHE A 33 1.13 13.45 4.99
C PHE A 33 2.23 14.05 4.11
N LEU A 34 3.43 13.48 4.15
CA LEU A 34 4.55 13.95 3.34
C LEU A 34 4.25 13.83 1.84
N LEU A 35 3.75 12.68 1.42
CA LEU A 35 3.62 12.37 0.01
C LEU A 35 2.40 13.03 -0.62
N ARG A 36 1.25 13.01 0.06
CA ARG A 36 -0.01 13.49 -0.51
C ARG A 36 -0.24 14.96 -0.16
N ALA A 37 -0.28 15.27 1.13
CA ALA A 37 -0.60 16.64 1.56
C ALA A 37 0.50 17.66 1.21
N LEU A 38 1.77 17.24 1.09
CA LEU A 38 2.87 18.14 0.73
C LEU A 38 3.36 17.96 -0.71
N ILE A 39 3.85 16.77 -1.07
CA ILE A 39 4.52 16.57 -2.37
C ILE A 39 3.53 16.58 -3.54
N GLN A 40 2.46 15.77 -3.47
CA GLN A 40 1.45 15.70 -4.53
C GLN A 40 0.78 17.06 -4.76
N GLU A 41 0.40 17.77 -3.70
CA GLU A 41 -0.17 19.12 -3.81
C GLU A 41 0.80 20.10 -4.48
N GLN A 42 2.06 20.14 -4.06
CA GLN A 42 3.06 21.02 -4.68
C GLN A 42 3.29 20.74 -6.16
N ILE A 43 3.39 19.45 -6.54
CA ILE A 43 3.54 19.06 -7.94
C ILE A 43 2.27 19.41 -8.72
N THR A 44 1.09 19.21 -8.12
CA THR A 44 -0.22 19.52 -8.72
C THR A 44 -0.36 21.00 -9.01
N MET A 45 -0.04 21.87 -8.05
CA MET A 45 -0.09 23.32 -8.22
C MET A 45 0.80 23.83 -9.35
N LYS A 46 1.96 23.18 -9.57
CA LYS A 46 2.95 23.63 -10.55
C LYS A 46 2.79 23.00 -11.94
N PHE A 47 2.36 21.76 -12.01
CA PHE A 47 2.39 20.94 -13.24
C PHE A 47 1.06 20.27 -13.57
N GLY A 48 0.02 20.49 -12.76
CA GLY A 48 -1.31 19.92 -12.92
C GLY A 48 -1.50 18.57 -12.22
N VAL A 49 -2.77 18.20 -12.03
CA VAL A 49 -3.22 17.03 -11.24
C VAL A 49 -2.59 15.73 -11.71
N LEU A 50 -2.53 15.51 -13.04
CA LEU A 50 -1.96 14.28 -13.59
C LEU A 50 -0.48 14.11 -13.20
N MET A 51 0.30 15.19 -13.30
CA MET A 51 1.70 15.16 -12.91
C MET A 51 1.86 15.04 -11.40
N GLY A 52 0.95 15.66 -10.63
CA GLY A 52 0.84 15.49 -9.19
C GLY A 52 0.75 14.02 -8.79
N ILE A 53 -0.22 13.30 -9.37
CA ILE A 53 -0.47 11.88 -9.09
C ILE A 53 0.71 11.02 -9.54
N LEU A 54 1.14 11.14 -10.80
CA LEU A 54 2.18 10.25 -11.35
C LEU A 54 3.56 10.54 -10.75
N GLY A 55 3.92 11.81 -10.58
CA GLY A 55 5.21 12.23 -10.03
C GLY A 55 5.37 11.83 -8.56
N ASN A 56 4.36 12.09 -7.73
CA ASN A 56 4.34 11.64 -6.33
C ASN A 56 4.41 10.11 -6.23
N SER A 57 3.64 9.39 -7.06
CA SER A 57 3.64 7.93 -7.05
C SER A 57 5.01 7.35 -7.41
N LEU A 58 5.71 7.97 -8.35
CA LEU A 58 7.07 7.58 -8.72
C LEU A 58 8.06 7.82 -7.57
N ILE A 59 7.96 8.95 -6.87
CA ILE A 59 8.80 9.25 -5.69
C ILE A 59 8.59 8.17 -4.62
N PHE A 60 7.35 7.77 -4.35
CA PHE A 60 7.06 6.70 -3.40
C PHE A 60 7.71 5.37 -3.79
N ALA A 61 7.54 4.95 -5.05
CA ALA A 61 8.12 3.71 -5.56
C ALA A 61 9.66 3.73 -5.53
N ILE A 62 10.29 4.87 -5.83
CA ILE A 62 11.74 5.04 -5.72
C ILE A 62 12.22 4.83 -4.29
N GLY A 63 11.46 5.32 -3.29
CA GLY A 63 11.75 5.10 -1.87
C GLY A 63 11.82 3.62 -1.47
N HIS A 64 11.20 2.73 -2.25
CA HIS A 64 11.13 1.29 -1.97
C HIS A 64 12.20 0.47 -2.70
N LEU A 65 13.04 1.07 -3.55
CA LEU A 65 14.06 0.36 -4.34
C LEU A 65 15.05 -0.43 -3.48
N ASN A 66 15.38 0.09 -2.29
CA ASN A 66 16.34 -0.54 -1.38
C ASN A 66 15.69 -1.46 -0.35
N ASN A 67 14.39 -1.73 -0.47
CA ASN A 67 13.71 -2.62 0.45
C ASN A 67 14.21 -4.07 0.30
N PRO A 68 14.23 -4.86 1.38
CA PRO A 68 14.66 -6.25 1.31
C PRO A 68 13.82 -7.04 0.31
N ASN A 69 14.49 -7.83 -0.55
CA ASN A 69 13.85 -8.65 -1.59
C ASN A 69 13.04 -7.85 -2.64
N ALA A 70 13.29 -6.54 -2.77
CA ALA A 70 12.67 -5.75 -3.82
C ALA A 70 12.96 -6.35 -5.20
N SER A 71 11.90 -6.49 -5.99
CA SER A 71 11.90 -6.95 -7.38
C SER A 71 11.24 -5.92 -8.29
N ILE A 72 11.47 -6.02 -9.60
CA ILE A 72 10.81 -5.15 -10.59
C ILE A 72 9.28 -5.17 -10.40
N LEU A 73 8.69 -6.34 -10.16
CA LEU A 73 7.24 -6.47 -9.93
C LEU A 73 6.80 -5.77 -8.64
N SER A 74 7.56 -5.89 -7.54
CA SER A 74 7.23 -5.20 -6.29
C SER A 74 7.26 -3.68 -6.43
N ILE A 75 8.24 -3.14 -7.15
CA ILE A 75 8.39 -1.69 -7.37
C ILE A 75 7.29 -1.17 -8.29
N PHE A 76 6.97 -1.94 -9.34
CA PHE A 76 5.85 -1.63 -10.22
C PHE A 76 4.52 -1.63 -9.46
N ASN A 77 4.26 -2.64 -8.62
CA ASN A 77 3.06 -2.66 -7.79
C ASN A 77 3.04 -1.52 -6.76
N THR A 78 4.17 -1.19 -6.15
CA THR A 78 4.29 -0.05 -5.21
C THR A 78 3.92 1.25 -5.92
N PHE A 79 4.37 1.44 -7.17
CA PHE A 79 3.97 2.56 -7.99
C PHE A 79 2.45 2.59 -8.25
N LEU A 80 1.85 1.46 -8.62
CA LEU A 80 0.40 1.38 -8.84
C LEU A 80 -0.41 1.65 -7.56
N ILE A 81 0.00 1.11 -6.42
CA ILE A 81 -0.62 1.37 -5.11
C ILE A 81 -0.54 2.86 -4.78
N ALA A 82 0.61 3.50 -5.03
CA ALA A 82 0.76 4.93 -4.81
C ALA A 82 -0.15 5.76 -5.71
N ILE A 83 -0.42 5.32 -6.95
CA ILE A 83 -1.43 5.97 -7.81
C ILE A 83 -2.82 5.83 -7.19
N VAL A 84 -3.18 4.64 -6.69
CA VAL A 84 -4.47 4.43 -5.99
C VAL A 84 -4.60 5.37 -4.79
N PHE A 85 -3.57 5.48 -3.96
CA PHE A 85 -3.58 6.37 -2.78
C PHE A 85 -3.64 7.84 -3.18
N SER A 86 -2.93 8.23 -4.24
CA SER A 86 -2.97 9.59 -4.78
C SER A 86 -4.37 9.96 -5.28
N PHE A 87 -5.05 9.04 -5.98
CA PHE A 87 -6.43 9.22 -6.40
C PHE A 87 -7.42 9.25 -5.24
N MET A 88 -7.24 8.35 -4.26
CA MET A 88 -8.07 8.31 -3.05
C MET A 88 -8.00 9.64 -2.31
N PHE A 89 -6.79 10.17 -2.11
CA PHE A 89 -6.58 11.47 -1.51
C PHE A 89 -7.24 12.59 -2.33
N TYR A 90 -6.97 12.65 -3.64
CA TYR A 90 -7.52 13.67 -4.53
C TYR A 90 -9.06 13.65 -4.59
N TYR A 91 -9.67 12.47 -4.62
CA TYR A 91 -11.13 12.33 -4.72
C TYR A 91 -11.83 12.72 -3.43
N HIS A 92 -11.32 12.24 -2.29
CA HIS A 92 -11.95 12.44 -0.98
C HIS A 92 -11.54 13.73 -0.28
N ASP A 93 -10.43 14.34 -0.69
CA ASP A 93 -9.84 15.53 -0.05
C ASP A 93 -9.69 15.36 1.47
N ASN A 94 -9.24 14.16 1.87
CA ASN A 94 -9.15 13.78 3.27
C ASN A 94 -7.98 12.83 3.51
N LEU A 95 -6.97 13.33 4.25
CA LEU A 95 -5.76 12.59 4.57
C LEU A 95 -6.04 11.35 5.44
N TRP A 96 -7.00 11.41 6.35
CA TRP A 96 -7.30 10.30 7.27
C TRP A 96 -7.84 9.08 6.56
N ILE A 97 -8.54 9.25 5.43
CA ILE A 97 -9.05 8.13 4.64
C ILE A 97 -7.90 7.33 4.02
N VAL A 98 -6.97 8.01 3.35
CA VAL A 98 -5.82 7.35 2.72
C VAL A 98 -4.85 6.80 3.76
N ALA A 99 -4.56 7.55 4.83
CA ALA A 99 -3.69 7.10 5.92
C ALA A 99 -4.29 5.90 6.66
N GLY A 100 -5.61 5.90 6.90
CA GLY A 100 -6.31 4.78 7.53
C GLY A 100 -6.32 3.52 6.66
N PHE A 101 -6.51 3.68 5.35
CA PHE A 101 -6.43 2.56 4.41
C PHE A 101 -5.01 1.97 4.37
N HIS A 102 -4.00 2.82 4.29
CA HIS A 102 -2.59 2.40 4.30
C HIS A 102 -2.23 1.69 5.63
N ALA A 103 -2.60 2.27 6.78
CA ALA A 103 -2.37 1.66 8.09
C ALA A 103 -3.07 0.29 8.20
N GLY A 104 -4.32 0.20 7.71
CA GLY A 104 -5.08 -1.04 7.67
C GLY A 104 -4.41 -2.10 6.79
N TRP A 105 -3.92 -1.73 5.61
CA TRP A 105 -3.18 -2.63 4.72
C TRP A 105 -1.95 -3.22 5.42
N ASN A 106 -1.09 -2.36 5.98
CA ASN A 106 0.13 -2.79 6.66
C ASN A 106 -0.18 -3.64 7.91
N PHE A 107 -1.16 -3.22 8.71
CA PHE A 107 -1.55 -3.91 9.93
C PHE A 107 -2.19 -5.29 9.67
N ILE A 108 -3.01 -5.40 8.62
CA ILE A 108 -3.64 -6.67 8.26
C ILE A 108 -2.61 -7.62 7.67
N LEU A 109 -1.77 -7.17 6.73
CA LEU A 109 -0.77 -8.05 6.13
C LEU A 109 0.27 -8.50 7.16
N GLY A 110 0.87 -7.56 7.86
CA GLY A 110 1.96 -7.84 8.80
C GLY A 110 1.48 -8.47 10.10
N PRO A 111 1.04 -7.66 11.08
CA PRO A 111 0.63 -8.13 12.39
C PRO A 111 -0.47 -9.20 12.37
N VAL A 112 -1.50 -9.09 11.53
CA VAL A 112 -2.62 -10.05 11.56
C VAL A 112 -2.29 -11.32 10.79
N LEU A 113 -1.93 -11.22 9.50
CA LEU A 113 -1.72 -12.40 8.64
C LEU A 113 -0.31 -13.00 8.74
N GLY A 114 0.65 -12.27 9.30
CA GLY A 114 2.04 -12.70 9.40
C GLY A 114 2.73 -12.78 8.04
N ILE A 115 2.46 -11.80 7.19
CA ILE A 115 3.04 -11.63 5.86
C ILE A 115 4.04 -10.47 5.93
N THR A 116 5.17 -10.57 5.23
CA THR A 116 6.10 -9.46 5.14
C THR A 116 5.43 -8.23 4.53
N VAL A 117 5.70 -7.06 5.11
CA VAL A 117 5.19 -5.77 4.62
C VAL A 117 6.36 -5.06 3.98
N SER A 118 6.31 -4.91 2.67
CA SER A 118 7.36 -4.30 1.86
C SER A 118 8.74 -4.93 2.09
N GLY A 119 8.75 -6.25 2.26
CA GLY A 119 9.96 -7.04 2.51
C GLY A 119 10.45 -7.06 3.95
N PHE A 120 9.79 -6.38 4.88
CA PHE A 120 10.15 -6.38 6.30
C PHE A 120 9.34 -7.41 7.09
N ASP A 121 10.06 -8.20 7.89
CA ASP A 121 9.48 -9.04 8.92
C ASP A 121 9.11 -8.21 10.15
N LEU A 122 8.11 -8.68 10.91
CA LEU A 122 7.63 -8.03 12.12
C LEU A 122 7.96 -8.84 13.37
N PRO A 123 8.15 -8.16 14.52
CA PRO A 123 8.57 -8.83 15.76
C PRO A 123 7.49 -9.74 16.35
N THR A 124 6.22 -9.56 15.99
CA THR A 124 5.12 -10.44 16.38
C THR A 124 4.02 -10.43 15.33
N THR A 125 3.31 -11.54 15.21
CA THR A 125 2.18 -11.73 14.29
C THR A 125 1.14 -12.63 14.96
N LEU A 126 -0.15 -12.42 14.69
CA LEU A 126 -1.24 -13.25 15.21
C LEU A 126 -1.28 -14.60 14.49
N LEU A 127 -1.26 -14.55 13.15
CA LEU A 127 -1.06 -15.71 12.29
C LEU A 127 0.38 -15.75 11.79
N LYS A 128 0.86 -16.93 11.44
CA LYS A 128 2.11 -17.14 10.74
C LYS A 128 1.79 -17.73 9.38
N THR A 129 2.06 -16.96 8.32
CA THR A 129 1.83 -17.39 6.94
C THR A 129 3.16 -17.66 6.26
N SER A 130 3.34 -18.88 5.78
CA SER A 130 4.51 -19.28 4.99
C SER A 130 4.17 -19.41 3.52
N PHE A 131 5.10 -18.99 2.67
CA PHE A 131 4.94 -18.95 1.23
C PHE A 131 5.61 -20.15 0.55
N HIS A 132 4.87 -20.73 -0.39
CA HIS A 132 5.44 -21.64 -1.37
C HIS A 132 6.14 -20.81 -2.46
N LEU A 133 7.48 -20.87 -2.51
CA LEU A 133 8.31 -20.01 -3.38
C LEU A 133 8.09 -20.26 -4.88
N ASP A 134 7.66 -21.46 -5.26
CA ASP A 134 7.23 -21.82 -6.62
C ASP A 134 6.02 -21.01 -7.10
N LYS A 135 5.30 -20.37 -6.17
CA LYS A 135 4.14 -19.52 -6.45
C LYS A 135 4.36 -18.06 -6.07
N ALA A 136 5.62 -17.60 -6.05
CA ALA A 136 6.01 -16.22 -5.76
C ALA A 136 5.22 -15.18 -6.59
N TYR A 137 4.86 -15.50 -7.84
CA TYR A 137 4.04 -14.61 -8.67
C TYR A 137 2.60 -14.39 -8.15
N LEU A 138 2.07 -15.34 -7.37
CA LEU A 138 0.72 -15.28 -6.79
C LEU A 138 0.72 -14.79 -5.34
N ASN A 139 1.78 -15.11 -4.59
CA ASN A 139 1.87 -14.82 -3.16
C ASN A 139 2.95 -13.80 -2.78
N GLY A 140 3.69 -13.28 -3.75
CA GLY A 140 4.72 -12.25 -3.58
C GLY A 140 6.02 -12.70 -2.91
N GLY A 141 6.15 -14.00 -2.59
CA GLY A 141 7.37 -14.58 -2.05
C GLY A 141 7.86 -13.87 -0.79
N LYS A 142 9.17 -13.59 -0.71
CA LYS A 142 9.79 -12.96 0.47
C LYS A 142 9.42 -11.49 0.64
N TYR A 143 9.04 -10.79 -0.43
CA TYR A 143 8.64 -9.39 -0.33
C TYR A 143 7.24 -9.23 0.30
N GLY A 144 6.41 -10.28 0.19
CA GLY A 144 5.01 -10.27 0.64
C GLY A 144 4.05 -9.98 -0.51
N PHE A 145 2.75 -10.04 -0.26
CA PHE A 145 1.70 -9.97 -1.30
C PHE A 145 1.82 -8.77 -2.23
N GLU A 146 2.44 -7.69 -1.78
CA GLU A 146 2.72 -6.49 -2.58
C GLU A 146 3.54 -6.79 -3.84
N ALA A 147 4.30 -7.88 -3.89
CA ALA A 147 5.04 -8.33 -5.07
C ALA A 147 4.29 -9.37 -5.93
N SER A 148 2.96 -9.41 -5.88
CA SER A 148 2.14 -10.43 -6.58
C SER A 148 1.25 -9.86 -7.69
N TYR A 149 0.90 -10.69 -8.68
CA TYR A 149 -0.03 -10.32 -9.75
C TYR A 149 -1.45 -9.99 -9.26
N PRO A 150 -2.02 -10.67 -8.24
CA PRO A 150 -3.29 -10.25 -7.66
C PRO A 150 -3.29 -8.78 -7.21
N VAL A 151 -2.21 -8.30 -6.60
CA VAL A 151 -2.08 -6.88 -6.20
C VAL A 151 -1.99 -5.97 -7.41
N THR A 152 -1.31 -6.38 -8.49
CA THR A 152 -1.30 -5.64 -9.76
C THR A 152 -2.73 -5.46 -10.29
N ILE A 153 -3.49 -6.54 -10.38
CA ILE A 153 -4.86 -6.55 -10.94
C ILE A 153 -5.78 -5.67 -10.09
N ILE A 154 -5.75 -5.85 -8.76
CA ILE A 154 -6.58 -5.06 -7.84
C ILE A 154 -6.23 -3.57 -7.95
N SER A 155 -4.94 -3.23 -8.02
CA SER A 155 -4.51 -1.83 -8.15
C SER A 155 -5.02 -1.21 -9.46
N LEU A 156 -4.93 -1.93 -10.59
CA LEU A 156 -5.46 -1.45 -11.87
C LEU A 156 -6.98 -1.24 -11.84
N ILE A 157 -7.72 -2.16 -11.21
CA ILE A 157 -9.18 -2.01 -11.02
C ILE A 157 -9.48 -0.77 -10.17
N MET A 158 -8.78 -0.58 -9.06
CA MET A 158 -8.97 0.58 -8.19
C MET A 158 -8.65 1.90 -8.90
N ILE A 159 -7.58 1.94 -9.71
CA ILE A 159 -7.25 3.10 -10.55
C ILE A 159 -8.39 3.40 -11.52
N ALA A 160 -8.91 2.38 -12.22
CA ALA A 160 -10.02 2.55 -13.17
C ALA A 160 -11.29 3.07 -12.47
N ILE A 161 -11.61 2.55 -11.28
CA ILE A 161 -12.75 3.00 -10.47
C ILE A 161 -12.57 4.48 -10.09
N TYR A 162 -11.41 4.85 -9.53
CA TYR A 162 -11.19 6.24 -9.11
C TYR A 162 -11.15 7.21 -10.29
N LEU A 163 -10.61 6.82 -11.45
CA LEU A 163 -10.67 7.64 -12.66
C LEU A 163 -12.13 7.96 -13.06
N ILE A 164 -13.01 6.95 -13.01
CA ILE A 164 -14.45 7.15 -13.28
C ILE A 164 -15.07 8.07 -12.23
N LEU A 165 -14.79 7.85 -10.94
CA LEU A 165 -15.34 8.65 -9.85
C LEU A 165 -14.91 10.12 -9.93
N VAL A 166 -13.62 10.38 -10.21
CA VAL A 166 -13.08 11.73 -10.37
C VAL A 166 -13.70 12.43 -11.58
N THR A 167 -13.81 11.74 -12.72
CA THR A 167 -14.40 12.33 -13.94
C THR A 167 -15.86 12.70 -13.71
N LYS A 168 -16.63 11.84 -13.02
CA LYS A 168 -18.04 12.13 -12.68
C LYS A 168 -18.18 13.31 -11.72
N LYS A 169 -17.30 13.41 -10.71
CA LYS A 169 -17.29 14.54 -9.76
C LYS A 169 -17.07 15.87 -10.50
N GLN A 170 -16.07 15.91 -11.38
CA GLN A 170 -15.78 17.11 -12.18
C GLN A 170 -16.94 17.53 -13.09
N GLN A 171 -17.64 16.56 -13.71
CA GLN A 171 -18.82 16.87 -14.54
C GLN A 171 -19.95 17.50 -13.72
N ASN A 172 -20.22 16.96 -12.53
CA ASN A 172 -21.26 17.48 -11.64
C ASN A 172 -20.93 18.89 -11.12
N ASP A 173 -19.65 19.18 -10.88
CA ASP A 173 -19.20 20.50 -10.41
C ASP A 173 -19.23 21.57 -11.52
N THR A 174 -19.35 21.17 -12.79
CA THR A 174 -19.43 22.07 -13.95
C THR A 174 -20.85 22.37 -14.44
N LEU A 175 -21.86 21.71 -13.86
CA LEU A 175 -23.29 21.90 -14.15
C LEU A 175 -23.94 22.81 -13.10
#